data_AF-X1VKM7-F1
#
_entry.id   AF-X1VKM7-F1
#
_cell.length_a   1.000
_cell.length_b   1.000
_cell.length_c   1.000
_cell.angle_alpha   90.00
_cell.angle_beta   90.00
_cell.angle_gamma   90.00
#
_symmetry.space_group_name_H-M   'P 1'
#
loop_
_entity.id
_entity.type
_entity.pdbx_description
1 polymer ?
#
loop_
_entity_poly.entity_id
_entity_poly.type
_entity_poly.pdbx_seq_one_letter_code
_entity_poly.pdbx_strand_id
1 'polypeptide(L)'
;RICEVVANIHNIEFKGIDFSPAPYPTVEKSIGTAFEKLNFEYFGAHGSLIGVAIIKNAIPKRKKVIGFSGFMPSVLEDYTISKSLSENKFNLDTLLLYATICGTGLDCVPLPGDITERELFYILLDICTISLRLKKPLTARLMPIPGRNAGDVVDFDFEYFASSKVMNIRRLSDLNENDLFSSKQKSFNFL
;
A
#
# COMPACT_ATOMS: atom_id res chain seq x y z
N ARG A 1 -12.50 16.90 21.44
CA ARG A 1 -13.11 16.98 22.79
C ARG A 1 -12.60 15.92 23.75
N ILE A 2 -12.87 14.60 23.60
CA ILE A 2 -12.36 13.59 24.56
C ILE A 2 -10.83 13.62 24.65
N CYS A 3 -10.12 13.50 23.51
CA CYS A 3 -8.65 13.51 23.50
C CYS A 3 -8.04 14.82 24.05
N GLU A 4 -8.70 15.97 23.84
CA GLU A 4 -8.26 17.26 24.37
C GLU A 4 -8.43 17.35 25.89
N VAL A 5 -9.53 16.80 26.42
CA VAL A 5 -9.75 16.70 27.87
C VAL A 5 -8.68 15.83 28.52
N VAL A 6 -8.41 14.65 27.97
CA VAL A 6 -7.38 13.73 28.47
C VAL A 6 -6.00 14.40 28.40
N ALA A 7 -5.67 15.07 27.30
CA ALA A 7 -4.41 15.77 27.13
C ALA A 7 -4.19 16.86 28.19
N ASN A 8 -5.24 17.64 28.51
CA ASN A 8 -5.20 18.63 29.57
C ASN A 8 -5.00 18.00 30.96
N ILE A 9 -5.66 16.88 31.26
CA ILE A 9 -5.50 16.16 32.55
C ILE A 9 -4.04 15.72 32.75
N HIS A 10 -3.38 15.28 31.69
CA HIS A 10 -2.00 14.79 31.73
C HIS A 10 -0.94 15.85 31.39
N ASN A 11 -1.33 17.11 31.22
CA ASN A 11 -0.43 18.21 30.81
C ASN A 11 0.41 17.88 29.56
N ILE A 12 -0.21 17.23 28.57
CA ILE A 12 0.38 16.92 27.26
C ILE A 12 -0.36 17.68 26.16
N GLU A 13 0.33 17.98 25.06
CA GLU A 13 -0.29 18.66 23.93
C GLU A 13 -0.97 17.66 22.98
N PHE A 14 -2.28 17.81 22.78
CA PHE A 14 -3.00 17.03 21.77
C PHE A 14 -2.78 17.60 20.36
N LYS A 15 -1.96 16.91 19.57
CA LYS A 15 -1.62 17.29 18.19
C LYS A 15 -2.69 16.91 17.16
N GLY A 16 -3.47 15.84 17.39
CA GLY A 16 -4.54 15.43 16.48
C GLY A 16 -4.81 13.94 16.46
N ILE A 17 -5.58 13.50 15.47
CA ILE A 17 -5.91 12.09 15.20
C ILE A 17 -5.53 11.75 13.76
N ASP A 18 -4.91 10.58 13.57
CA ASP A 18 -4.84 9.91 12.27
C ASP A 18 -6.12 9.09 12.07
N PHE A 19 -6.92 9.45 11.08
CA PHE A 19 -8.19 8.79 10.77
C PHE A 19 -8.06 7.67 9.74
N SER A 20 -6.84 7.24 9.40
CA SER A 20 -6.62 6.12 8.50
C SER A 20 -7.32 4.87 9.06
N PRO A 21 -8.24 4.25 8.30
CA PRO A 21 -8.81 2.97 8.72
C PRO A 21 -7.70 1.92 8.75
N ALA A 22 -7.51 1.29 9.90
CA ALA A 22 -6.58 0.18 10.04
C ALA A 22 -7.27 -1.10 9.53
N PRO A 23 -6.78 -1.74 8.46
CA PRO A 23 -7.29 -3.04 8.04
C PRO A 23 -6.94 -4.11 9.08
N TYR A 24 -7.67 -5.22 9.04
CA TYR A 24 -7.42 -6.39 9.87
C TYR A 24 -7.79 -7.65 9.09
N PRO A 25 -7.14 -8.81 9.33
CA PRO A 25 -7.35 -10.04 8.56
C PRO A 25 -8.64 -10.78 8.94
N THR A 26 -9.73 -10.03 9.15
CA THR A 26 -11.10 -10.58 9.27
C THR A 26 -12.06 -9.86 8.34
N VAL A 27 -13.11 -10.56 7.90
CA VAL A 27 -14.10 -10.03 6.95
C VAL A 27 -14.79 -8.77 7.46
N GLU A 28 -15.04 -8.68 8.77
CA GLU A 28 -15.78 -7.58 9.39
C GLU A 28 -14.98 -6.27 9.43
N LYS A 29 -13.65 -6.36 9.41
CA LYS A 29 -12.71 -5.23 9.50
C LYS A 29 -11.92 -5.02 8.21
N SER A 30 -12.25 -5.78 7.17
CA SER A 30 -11.65 -5.69 5.85
C SER A 30 -12.20 -4.48 5.08
N ILE A 31 -11.30 -3.59 4.68
CA ILE A 31 -11.59 -2.47 3.79
C ILE A 31 -11.90 -3.01 2.39
N GLY A 32 -11.25 -4.10 1.95
CA GLY A 32 -11.63 -4.77 0.71
C GLY A 32 -13.07 -5.31 0.74
N THR A 33 -13.54 -5.82 1.89
CA THR A 33 -14.94 -6.23 2.06
C THR A 33 -15.86 -5.01 2.03
N ALA A 34 -15.47 -3.90 2.65
CA ALA A 34 -16.23 -2.66 2.57
C ALA A 34 -16.33 -2.14 1.13
N PHE A 35 -15.27 -2.29 0.34
CA PHE A 35 -15.23 -1.99 -1.08
C PHE A 35 -16.25 -2.85 -1.87
N GLU A 36 -16.27 -4.16 -1.67
CA GLU A 36 -17.26 -5.05 -2.32
C GLU A 36 -18.70 -4.72 -1.92
N LYS A 37 -18.93 -4.33 -0.66
CA LYS A 37 -20.25 -3.87 -0.16
C LYS A 37 -20.73 -2.55 -0.77
N LEU A 38 -19.86 -1.79 -1.43
CA LEU A 38 -20.24 -0.64 -2.25
C LEU A 38 -20.68 -1.04 -3.67
N ASN A 39 -20.90 -2.34 -3.92
CA ASN A 39 -21.28 -2.95 -5.20
C ASN A 39 -20.21 -2.88 -6.29
N PHE A 40 -18.94 -2.88 -5.89
CA PHE A 40 -17.84 -3.15 -6.81
C PHE A 40 -17.57 -4.66 -6.85
N GLU A 41 -17.27 -5.18 -8.04
CA GLU A 41 -17.15 -6.62 -8.29
C GLU A 41 -16.06 -7.31 -7.45
N TYR A 42 -14.83 -6.78 -7.45
CA TYR A 42 -13.72 -7.21 -6.60
C TYR A 42 -12.63 -6.13 -6.55
N PHE A 43 -11.81 -6.15 -5.50
CA PHE A 43 -10.67 -5.24 -5.39
C PHE A 43 -9.63 -5.55 -6.49
N GLY A 44 -9.41 -4.59 -7.40
CA GLY A 44 -8.55 -4.78 -8.57
C GLY A 44 -9.28 -4.68 -9.91
N ALA A 45 -10.61 -4.81 -9.92
CA ALA A 45 -11.42 -4.72 -11.13
C ALA A 45 -11.34 -3.34 -11.81
N HIS A 46 -11.74 -3.25 -13.09
CA HIS A 46 -12.02 -1.97 -13.72
C HIS A 46 -13.04 -1.17 -12.90
N GLY A 47 -12.82 0.14 -12.77
CA GLY A 47 -13.63 1.00 -11.89
C GLY A 47 -13.21 0.98 -10.42
N SER A 48 -12.32 0.08 -9.99
CA SER A 48 -11.87 0.07 -8.59
C SER A 48 -11.19 1.37 -8.15
N LEU A 49 -10.58 2.11 -9.08
CA LEU A 49 -9.99 3.42 -8.76
C LEU A 49 -11.03 4.40 -8.19
N ILE A 50 -12.26 4.43 -8.73
CA ILE A 50 -13.31 5.30 -8.17
C ILE A 50 -13.78 4.76 -6.82
N GLY A 51 -13.87 3.44 -6.62
CA GLY A 51 -14.22 2.88 -5.31
C GLY A 51 -13.18 3.19 -4.23
N VAL A 52 -11.89 3.08 -4.55
CA VAL A 52 -10.78 3.53 -3.70
C VAL A 52 -10.90 5.02 -3.38
N ALA A 53 -11.24 5.85 -4.38
CA ALA A 53 -11.46 7.27 -4.16
C ALA A 53 -12.65 7.56 -3.25
N ILE A 54 -13.75 6.81 -3.37
CA ILE A 54 -14.94 6.93 -2.50
C ILE A 54 -14.56 6.63 -1.05
N ILE A 55 -13.91 5.50 -0.79
CA ILE A 55 -13.48 5.10 0.56
C ILE A 55 -12.53 6.15 1.14
N LYS A 56 -11.51 6.56 0.38
CA LYS A 56 -10.56 7.59 0.82
C LYS A 56 -11.23 8.93 1.12
N ASN A 57 -12.23 9.34 0.35
CA ASN A 57 -12.92 10.61 0.57
C ASN A 57 -14.00 10.54 1.65
N ALA A 58 -14.41 9.33 2.08
CA ALA A 58 -15.24 9.14 3.25
C ALA A 58 -14.48 9.33 4.57
N ILE A 59 -13.14 9.32 4.55
CA ILE A 59 -12.31 9.55 5.74
C ILE A 59 -12.54 10.98 6.28
N PRO A 60 -12.90 11.14 7.57
CA PRO A 60 -13.25 12.44 8.13
C PRO A 60 -12.13 13.48 8.03
N LYS A 61 -12.47 14.67 7.50
CA LYS A 61 -11.62 15.87 7.56
C LYS A 61 -12.09 16.79 8.68
N ARG A 62 -11.56 16.58 9.89
CA ARG A 62 -11.89 17.40 11.09
C ARG A 62 -10.77 18.41 11.41
N LYS A 63 -10.95 19.24 12.42
CA LYS A 63 -9.85 20.05 12.99
C LYS A 63 -8.85 19.10 13.69
N LYS A 64 -7.54 19.38 13.56
CA LYS A 64 -6.43 18.59 14.11
C LYS A 64 -6.34 17.16 13.56
N VAL A 65 -6.27 17.04 12.24
CA VAL A 65 -5.95 15.79 11.54
C VAL A 65 -4.43 15.71 11.39
N ILE A 66 -3.84 14.56 11.73
CA ILE A 66 -2.40 14.28 11.63
C ILE A 66 -2.15 12.94 10.92
N GLY A 67 -0.89 12.60 10.69
CA GLY A 67 -0.51 11.35 10.02
C GLY A 67 -0.98 11.30 8.57
N PHE A 68 -1.22 10.10 8.05
CA PHE A 68 -1.67 9.93 6.66
C PHE A 68 -3.14 10.32 6.51
N SER A 69 -3.97 9.95 7.48
CA SER A 69 -5.44 10.10 7.44
C SER A 69 -6.02 9.73 6.08
N GLY A 70 -5.61 8.56 5.58
CA GLY A 70 -5.84 8.11 4.23
C GLY A 70 -6.14 6.63 4.16
N PHE A 71 -6.59 6.17 3.00
CA PHE A 71 -6.79 4.74 2.77
C PHE A 71 -5.44 4.07 2.48
N MET A 72 -5.22 2.93 3.12
CA MET A 72 -4.02 2.09 2.98
C MET A 72 -4.44 0.72 2.44
N PRO A 73 -4.07 0.36 1.20
CA PRO A 73 -4.29 -0.99 0.69
C PRO A 73 -3.20 -1.94 1.23
N SER A 74 -3.21 -2.16 2.55
CA SER A 74 -2.25 -3.01 3.24
C SER A 74 -2.51 -4.47 2.88
N VAL A 75 -1.74 -4.99 1.92
CA VAL A 75 -2.11 -6.20 1.17
C VAL A 75 -2.30 -7.40 2.09
N LEU A 76 -1.31 -7.69 2.94
CA LEU A 76 -1.37 -8.82 3.88
C LEU A 76 -2.22 -8.53 5.12
N GLU A 77 -2.50 -7.27 5.45
CA GLU A 77 -3.22 -6.93 6.69
C GLU A 77 -4.75 -6.90 6.49
N ASP A 78 -5.22 -6.96 5.24
CA ASP A 78 -6.64 -6.94 4.88
C ASP A 78 -7.07 -8.28 4.28
N TYR A 79 -8.13 -8.88 4.86
CA TYR A 79 -8.63 -10.19 4.43
C TYR A 79 -9.01 -10.24 2.94
N THR A 80 -9.80 -9.27 2.46
CA THR A 80 -10.34 -9.34 1.09
C THR A 80 -9.30 -8.94 0.06
N ILE A 81 -8.42 -7.97 0.39
CA ILE A 81 -7.31 -7.61 -0.48
C ILE A 81 -6.33 -8.78 -0.59
N SER A 82 -6.00 -9.47 0.51
CA SER A 82 -5.19 -10.70 0.49
C SER A 82 -5.81 -11.81 -0.36
N LYS A 83 -7.12 -12.05 -0.19
CA LYS A 83 -7.87 -13.00 -1.01
C LYS A 83 -7.83 -12.62 -2.49
N SER A 84 -8.06 -11.35 -2.81
CA SER A 84 -8.02 -10.83 -4.18
C SER A 84 -6.65 -11.01 -4.83
N LEU A 85 -5.55 -10.84 -4.08
CA LEU A 85 -4.21 -11.14 -4.57
C LEU A 85 -4.04 -12.64 -4.86
N SER A 86 -4.51 -13.50 -3.95
CA SER A 86 -4.42 -14.96 -4.10
C SER A 86 -5.16 -15.50 -5.33
N GLU A 87 -6.19 -14.77 -5.76
CA GLU A 87 -6.98 -15.01 -6.97
C GLU A 87 -6.42 -14.28 -8.21
N ASN A 88 -5.25 -13.66 -8.11
CA ASN A 88 -4.59 -12.88 -9.17
C ASN A 88 -5.46 -11.74 -9.75
N LYS A 89 -6.27 -11.09 -8.91
CA LYS A 89 -7.20 -10.01 -9.33
C LYS A 89 -6.54 -8.65 -9.53
N PHE A 90 -5.34 -8.46 -8.97
CA PHE A 90 -4.54 -7.25 -9.13
C PHE A 90 -3.04 -7.58 -9.07
N ASN A 91 -2.22 -6.59 -9.43
CA ASN A 91 -0.77 -6.70 -9.40
C ASN A 91 -0.13 -5.40 -8.89
N LEU A 92 1.20 -5.31 -8.96
CA LEU A 92 1.94 -4.16 -8.49
C LEU A 92 1.54 -2.85 -9.20
N ASP A 93 1.28 -2.87 -10.51
CA ASP A 93 0.84 -1.69 -11.26
C ASP A 93 -0.52 -1.19 -10.76
N THR A 94 -1.42 -2.11 -10.41
CA THR A 94 -2.72 -1.76 -9.85
C THR A 94 -2.54 -1.02 -8.52
N LEU A 95 -1.62 -1.47 -7.67
CA LEU A 95 -1.29 -0.79 -6.42
C LEU A 95 -0.62 0.57 -6.65
N LEU A 96 0.29 0.67 -7.62
CA LEU A 96 0.91 1.94 -8.04
C LEU A 96 -0.15 2.93 -8.54
N LEU A 97 -1.11 2.46 -9.33
CA LEU A 97 -2.25 3.27 -9.76
C LEU A 97 -3.07 3.76 -8.55
N TYR A 98 -3.36 2.89 -7.57
CA TYR A 98 -4.09 3.30 -6.37
C TYR A 98 -3.28 4.26 -5.48
N ALA A 99 -1.95 4.13 -5.45
CA ALA A 99 -1.05 5.04 -4.75
C ALA A 99 -1.21 6.50 -5.23
N THR A 100 -1.65 6.72 -6.47
CA THR A 100 -1.94 8.07 -6.98
C THR A 100 -3.06 8.77 -6.21
N ILE A 101 -4.00 8.03 -5.62
CA ILE A 101 -5.17 8.61 -4.92
C ILE A 101 -5.29 8.23 -3.43
N CYS A 102 -4.63 7.14 -2.99
CA CYS A 102 -4.67 6.66 -1.60
C CYS A 102 -3.67 7.39 -0.69
N GLY A 103 -3.62 7.04 0.61
CA GLY A 103 -2.81 7.76 1.61
C GLY A 103 -1.32 7.38 1.62
N THR A 104 -0.99 6.10 1.48
CA THR A 104 0.29 5.59 2.01
C THR A 104 1.21 4.95 0.97
N GLY A 105 0.74 4.61 -0.23
CA GLY A 105 1.56 3.98 -1.28
C GLY A 105 1.46 2.46 -1.29
N LEU A 106 2.61 1.77 -1.31
CA LEU A 106 2.68 0.30 -1.27
C LEU A 106 2.82 -0.16 0.17
N ASP A 107 1.93 -1.03 0.63
CA ASP A 107 1.95 -1.48 2.02
C ASP A 107 1.76 -2.99 2.16
N CYS A 108 2.61 -3.59 3.00
CA CYS A 108 2.69 -5.03 3.25
C CYS A 108 2.62 -5.90 1.98
N VAL A 109 3.35 -5.52 0.92
CA VAL A 109 3.29 -6.21 -0.39
C VAL A 109 4.21 -7.44 -0.40
N PRO A 110 3.70 -8.68 -0.51
CA PRO A 110 4.53 -9.88 -0.54
C PRO A 110 5.20 -10.03 -1.91
N LEU A 111 6.53 -9.99 -1.94
CA LEU A 111 7.34 -10.09 -3.16
C LEU A 111 8.12 -11.41 -3.20
N PRO A 112 8.50 -11.89 -4.40
CA PRO A 112 9.36 -13.07 -4.53
C PRO A 112 10.65 -12.91 -3.74
N GLY A 113 11.12 -13.98 -3.10
CA GLY A 113 12.36 -13.98 -2.33
C GLY A 113 13.62 -13.79 -3.18
N ASP A 114 13.52 -14.09 -4.47
CA ASP A 114 14.57 -13.90 -5.48
C ASP A 114 14.49 -12.53 -6.18
N ILE A 115 13.67 -11.60 -5.67
CA ILE A 115 13.62 -10.24 -6.23
C ILE A 115 14.99 -9.57 -6.09
N THR A 116 15.45 -8.95 -7.17
CA THR A 116 16.77 -8.31 -7.22
C THR A 116 16.73 -6.90 -6.64
N GLU A 117 17.89 -6.42 -6.17
CA GLU A 117 18.05 -5.02 -5.76
C GLU A 117 17.70 -4.04 -6.89
N ARG A 118 18.00 -4.41 -8.14
CA ARG A 118 17.66 -3.63 -9.32
C ARG A 118 16.15 -3.50 -9.51
N GLU A 119 15.42 -4.59 -9.35
CA GLU A 119 13.95 -4.57 -9.41
C GLU A 119 13.36 -3.73 -8.28
N LEU A 120 13.85 -3.90 -7.05
CA LEU A 120 13.44 -3.08 -5.90
C LEU A 120 13.73 -1.58 -6.14
N PHE A 121 14.90 -1.25 -6.70
CA PHE A 121 15.27 0.12 -7.05
C PHE A 121 14.23 0.77 -7.97
N TYR A 122 13.83 0.08 -9.04
CA TYR A 122 12.85 0.63 -9.98
C TYR A 122 11.45 0.74 -9.38
N ILE A 123 11.02 -0.22 -8.56
CA ILE A 123 9.74 -0.14 -7.82
C ILE A 123 9.73 1.08 -6.89
N LEU A 124 10.83 1.32 -6.18
CA LEU A 124 10.98 2.49 -5.32
C LEU A 124 11.03 3.79 -6.12
N LEU A 125 11.64 3.77 -7.31
CA LEU A 125 11.70 4.93 -8.20
C LEU A 125 10.32 5.28 -8.77
N ASP A 126 9.48 4.30 -9.07
CA ASP A 126 8.08 4.50 -9.47
C ASP A 126 7.29 5.20 -8.34
N ILE A 127 7.41 4.70 -7.11
CA ILE A 127 6.77 5.33 -5.95
C ILE A 127 7.30 6.74 -5.69
N CYS A 128 8.62 6.94 -5.78
CA CYS A 128 9.25 8.25 -5.66
C CYS A 128 8.72 9.23 -6.71
N THR A 129 8.58 8.76 -7.96
CA THR A 129 8.03 9.54 -9.06
C THR A 129 6.59 9.97 -8.77
N ILE A 130 5.71 9.04 -8.35
CA ILE A 130 4.33 9.38 -8.01
C ILE A 130 4.29 10.37 -6.83
N SER A 131 5.11 10.14 -5.80
CA SER A 131 5.26 11.00 -4.62
C SER A 131 5.61 12.44 -5.00
N LEU A 132 6.66 12.63 -5.79
CA LEU A 132 7.12 13.95 -6.23
C LEU A 132 6.09 14.64 -7.11
N ARG A 133 5.57 13.92 -8.13
CA ARG A 133 4.62 14.49 -9.10
C ARG A 133 3.31 14.93 -8.45
N LEU A 134 2.82 14.17 -7.47
CA LEU A 134 1.56 14.48 -6.79
C LEU A 134 1.75 15.24 -5.47
N LYS A 135 3.00 15.50 -5.06
CA LYS A 135 3.37 16.09 -3.76
C LYS A 135 2.74 15.32 -2.59
N LYS A 136 2.84 13.99 -2.64
CA LYS A 136 2.23 13.08 -1.66
C LYS A 136 3.32 12.36 -0.87
N PRO A 137 3.21 12.27 0.47
CA PRO A 137 4.15 11.48 1.26
C PRO A 137 3.84 10.00 1.08
N LEU A 138 4.34 9.37 0.02
CA LEU A 138 4.14 7.93 -0.19
C LEU A 138 5.26 7.12 0.48
N THR A 139 4.92 5.90 0.87
CA THR A 139 5.80 4.91 1.46
C THR A 139 5.77 3.62 0.67
N ALA A 140 6.76 2.75 0.90
CA ALA A 140 6.81 1.42 0.33
C ALA A 140 7.23 0.42 1.41
N ARG A 141 6.29 -0.40 1.90
CA ARG A 141 6.54 -1.58 2.73
C ARG A 141 6.48 -2.81 1.85
N LEU A 142 7.64 -3.14 1.28
CA LEU A 142 7.86 -4.28 0.40
C LEU A 142 8.39 -5.46 1.23
N MET A 143 7.87 -6.65 0.98
CA MET A 143 8.18 -7.85 1.76
C MET A 143 8.69 -8.98 0.86
N PRO A 144 9.98 -8.98 0.46
CA PRO A 144 10.59 -10.15 -0.16
C PRO A 144 10.49 -11.35 0.77
N ILE A 145 9.94 -12.47 0.30
CA ILE A 145 9.71 -13.68 1.11
C ILE A 145 10.76 -14.75 0.76
N PRO A 146 11.80 -14.96 1.59
CA PRO A 146 12.90 -15.88 1.26
C PRO A 146 12.42 -17.30 0.94
N GLY A 147 12.97 -17.89 -0.13
CA GLY A 147 12.65 -19.25 -0.56
C GLY A 147 11.26 -19.41 -1.19
N ARG A 148 10.53 -18.32 -1.46
CA ARG A 148 9.23 -18.35 -2.13
C ARG A 148 9.28 -17.63 -3.48
N ASN A 149 8.63 -18.24 -4.46
CA ASN A 149 8.47 -17.72 -5.81
C ASN A 149 7.11 -17.05 -5.98
N ALA A 150 6.95 -16.28 -7.05
CA ALA A 150 5.65 -15.71 -7.41
C ALA A 150 4.56 -16.79 -7.49
N GLY A 151 3.41 -16.53 -6.87
CA GLY A 151 2.28 -17.46 -6.81
C GLY A 151 2.32 -18.48 -5.68
N ASP A 152 3.46 -18.65 -4.98
CA ASP A 152 3.53 -19.49 -3.79
C ASP A 152 2.62 -18.95 -2.69
N VAL A 153 1.96 -19.84 -1.97
CA VAL A 153 1.16 -19.47 -0.80
C VAL A 153 2.08 -18.95 0.29
N VAL A 154 1.69 -17.82 0.89
CA VAL A 154 2.32 -17.25 2.07
C VAL A 154 1.34 -17.28 3.22
N ASP A 155 1.83 -17.73 4.36
CA ASP A 155 1.08 -17.75 5.61
C ASP A 155 2.05 -17.35 6.72
N PHE A 156 1.56 -16.59 7.68
CA PHE A 156 2.38 -16.00 8.73
C PHE A 156 1.76 -16.35 10.08
N ASP A 157 2.59 -16.78 11.02
CA ASP A 157 2.21 -16.88 12.43
C ASP A 157 2.24 -15.47 13.06
N PHE A 158 1.38 -14.59 12.56
CA PHE A 158 1.25 -13.21 12.98
C PHE A 158 -0.21 -12.77 12.87
N GLU A 159 -0.82 -12.36 13.99
CA GLU A 159 -2.27 -12.14 14.11
C GLU A 159 -2.85 -11.07 13.16
N TYR A 160 -2.00 -10.17 12.66
CA TYR A 160 -2.40 -9.09 11.77
C TYR A 160 -2.29 -9.45 10.29
N PHE A 161 -1.74 -10.60 9.93
CA PHE A 161 -1.61 -11.01 8.53
C PHE A 161 -2.61 -12.09 8.14
N ALA A 162 -3.21 -11.92 6.97
CA ALA A 162 -4.00 -12.93 6.30
C ALA A 162 -3.10 -13.80 5.40
N SER A 163 -3.46 -15.07 5.25
CA SER A 163 -2.86 -15.94 4.24
C SER A 163 -3.13 -15.38 2.84
N SER A 164 -2.11 -15.42 1.99
CA SER A 164 -2.17 -14.89 0.63
C SER A 164 -1.23 -15.65 -0.31
N LYS A 165 -0.85 -15.03 -1.43
CA LYS A 165 0.22 -15.49 -2.31
C LYS A 165 1.30 -14.44 -2.49
N VAL A 166 2.51 -14.89 -2.78
CA VAL A 166 3.57 -14.03 -3.29
C VAL A 166 3.10 -13.38 -4.59
N MET A 167 3.16 -12.05 -4.65
CA MET A 167 2.74 -11.29 -5.82
C MET A 167 3.63 -11.59 -7.02
N ASN A 168 3.01 -11.78 -8.19
CA ASN A 168 3.75 -11.80 -9.44
C ASN A 168 4.21 -10.38 -9.82
N ILE A 169 5.48 -10.23 -10.16
CA ILE A 169 6.08 -8.96 -10.60
C ILE A 169 6.65 -9.11 -12.01
N ARG A 170 6.76 -8.00 -12.73
CA ARG A 170 7.50 -7.98 -14.00
C ARG A 170 8.99 -8.08 -13.69
N ARG A 171 9.63 -9.14 -14.19
CA ARG A 171 11.09 -9.33 -14.05
C ARG A 171 11.84 -8.48 -15.07
N LEU A 172 12.97 -7.93 -14.66
CA LEU A 172 13.84 -7.17 -15.57
C LEU A 172 14.79 -8.12 -16.31
N SER A 173 15.01 -7.85 -17.60
CA SER A 173 16.01 -8.56 -18.42
C SER A 173 17.44 -8.18 -18.00
N ASP A 174 18.44 -8.75 -18.68
CA ASP A 174 19.85 -8.54 -18.38
C ASP A 174 20.26 -7.05 -18.26
N LEU A 175 21.33 -6.83 -17.48
CA LEU A 175 21.92 -5.52 -17.25
C LEU A 175 22.43 -4.93 -18.57
N ASN A 176 22.13 -3.65 -18.78
CA ASN A 176 22.68 -2.84 -19.87
C ASN A 176 23.76 -1.90 -19.30
N GLU A 177 24.79 -1.57 -20.07
CA GLU A 177 25.83 -0.60 -19.66
C GLU A 177 25.25 0.78 -19.30
N ASN A 178 24.12 1.14 -19.92
CA ASN A 178 23.41 2.40 -19.68
C ASN A 178 22.27 2.29 -18.66
N ASP A 179 22.23 1.21 -17.86
CA ASP A 179 21.19 1.04 -16.85
C ASP A 179 21.25 2.11 -15.77
N LEU A 180 20.10 2.67 -15.43
CA LEU A 180 20.03 3.72 -14.43
C LEU A 180 20.41 3.24 -13.03
N PHE A 181 20.17 1.97 -12.72
CA PHE A 181 20.59 1.34 -11.47
C PHE A 181 22.11 1.39 -11.26
N SER A 182 22.86 1.27 -12.35
CA SER A 182 24.33 1.32 -12.36
C SER A 182 24.88 2.75 -12.50
N SER A 183 24.01 3.73 -12.75
CA SER A 183 24.41 5.11 -13.01
C SER A 183 24.96 5.80 -11.75
N LYS A 184 26.01 6.60 -11.93
CA LYS A 184 26.51 7.50 -10.87
C LYS A 184 25.64 8.76 -10.72
N GLN A 185 24.59 8.92 -11.54
CA GLN A 185 23.72 10.09 -11.50
C GLN A 185 22.87 10.08 -10.23
N LYS A 186 23.13 11.06 -9.35
CA LYS A 186 22.46 11.19 -8.05
C LYS A 186 21.23 12.10 -8.06
N SER A 187 20.91 12.72 -9.20
CA SER A 187 19.81 13.68 -9.32
C SER A 187 19.13 13.62 -10.69
N PHE A 188 17.80 13.64 -10.66
CA PHE A 188 16.93 13.71 -11.85
C PHE A 188 16.25 15.08 -11.90
N ASN A 189 16.68 15.94 -12.81
CA ASN A 189 16.20 17.33 -12.89
C ASN A 189 14.86 17.50 -13.64
N PHE A 190 14.17 16.40 -14.00
CA PHE A 190 12.97 16.44 -14.84
C PHE A 190 11.67 16.01 -14.13
N LEU A 191 11.72 15.69 -12.84
CA LEU A 191 10.55 15.24 -12.05
C LEU A 191 9.93 16.36 -11.23
#